data_AF-A0A183D687-F1
#
_entry.id   AF-A0A183D687-F1
#
_cell.length_a   1.000
_cell.length_b   1.000
_cell.length_c   1.000
_cell.angle_alpha   90.00
_cell.angle_beta   90.00
_cell.angle_gamma   90.00
#
_symmetry.space_group_name_H-M   'P 1'
#
loop_
_entity.id
_entity.type
_entity.pdbx_description
1 polymer ?
#
loop_
_entity_poly.entity_id
_entity_poly.type
_entity_poly.pdbx_seq_one_letter_code
_entity_poly.pdbx_strand_id
1 'polypeptide(L)'
;MDDNVTRRYASKAENPIDYIQYDQGEDRWLCTLLLQRGYRVEYCAASDALTYAPEGFNEFFNQRRRWIPSTLANIIDLLQDYKNVINVNESISIWYIVYQCIMLVSSVVGPGTIFLMVVGALSISFNIDTALALFIVTLPVTLFCLLCFVSDSEKQVILSSYCFKFSS
;
A
#
# COMPACT_ATOMS: atom_id res chain seq x y z
N MET A 1 7.81 23.99 13.79
CA MET A 1 7.92 23.12 12.60
C MET A 1 8.61 23.95 11.52
N ASP A 2 9.57 23.42 10.77
CA ASP A 2 10.27 24.17 9.71
C ASP A 2 9.25 24.81 8.75
N ASP A 3 9.37 26.13 8.53
CA ASP A 3 8.43 26.91 7.70
C ASP A 3 8.31 26.33 6.29
N ASN A 4 9.39 25.73 5.79
CA ASN A 4 9.44 25.16 4.44
C ASN A 4 8.81 23.75 4.40
N VAL A 5 8.80 22.98 5.51
CA VAL A 5 8.00 21.73 5.61
C VAL A 5 6.52 22.06 5.68
N THR A 6 6.15 22.99 6.56
CA THR A 6 4.75 23.38 6.80
C THR A 6 4.12 23.95 5.53
N ARG A 7 4.87 24.79 4.79
CA ARG A 7 4.43 25.34 3.51
C ARG A 7 4.23 24.27 2.44
N ARG A 8 5.12 23.28 2.37
CA ARG A 8 4.98 22.17 1.41
C ARG A 8 3.80 21.28 1.79
N TYR A 9 3.63 20.95 3.07
CA TYR A 9 2.49 20.16 3.54
C TYR A 9 1.14 20.84 3.27
N ALA A 10 1.09 22.18 3.30
CA ALA A 10 -0.11 22.95 2.97
C ALA A 10 -0.38 23.13 1.46
N SER A 11 0.44 22.54 0.57
CA SER A 11 0.22 22.64 -0.87
C SER A 11 -1.01 21.87 -1.32
N LYS A 12 -1.70 22.36 -2.35
CA LYS A 12 -2.85 21.66 -2.95
C LYS A 12 -2.38 20.55 -3.87
N ALA A 13 -3.13 19.46 -3.93
CA ALA A 13 -2.91 18.40 -4.88
C ALA A 13 -3.25 18.87 -6.30
N GLU A 14 -2.26 18.89 -7.20
CA GLU A 14 -2.44 19.28 -8.60
C GLU A 14 -2.21 18.09 -9.54
N ASN A 15 -1.26 17.22 -9.22
CA ASN A 15 -0.91 16.05 -10.02
C ASN A 15 -1.54 14.77 -9.46
N PRO A 16 -1.72 13.71 -10.28
CA PRO A 16 -2.30 12.44 -9.83
C PRO A 16 -1.60 11.81 -8.62
N ILE A 17 -0.27 11.94 -8.52
CA ILE A 17 0.52 11.44 -7.39
C ILE A 17 0.25 12.23 -6.10
N ASP A 18 -0.02 13.53 -6.23
CA ASP A 18 -0.32 14.39 -5.10
C ASP A 18 -1.64 13.95 -4.44
N TYR A 19 -2.66 13.57 -5.22
CA TYR A 19 -3.90 13.02 -4.65
C TYR A 19 -3.65 11.71 -3.86
N ILE A 20 -2.67 10.90 -4.26
CA ILE A 20 -2.33 9.65 -3.56
C ILE A 20 -1.55 9.94 -2.27
N GLN A 21 -0.70 10.97 -2.26
CA GLN A 21 0.13 11.26 -1.08
C GLN A 21 -0.55 12.25 -0.12
N TYR A 22 -1.12 13.34 -0.64
CA TYR A 22 -1.59 14.47 0.15
C TYR A 22 -3.00 14.21 0.71
N ASP A 23 -3.86 13.54 -0.07
CA ASP A 23 -5.25 13.29 0.36
C ASP A 23 -5.46 11.88 0.93
N GLN A 24 -4.63 10.91 0.52
CA GLN A 24 -4.79 9.50 0.88
C GLN A 24 -3.71 8.98 1.84
N GLY A 25 -2.67 9.75 2.14
CA GLY A 25 -1.59 9.33 3.02
C GLY A 25 -0.84 10.49 3.65
N GLU A 26 -1.57 11.54 4.04
CA GLU A 26 -1.04 12.80 4.54
C GLU A 26 -0.09 12.58 5.72
N ASP A 27 -0.44 11.69 6.65
CA ASP A 27 0.37 11.37 7.82
C ASP A 27 1.74 10.80 7.43
N ARG A 28 1.75 9.87 6.46
CA ARG A 28 2.98 9.24 5.97
C ARG A 28 3.81 10.24 5.18
N TRP A 29 3.15 11.07 4.37
CA TRP A 29 3.81 12.10 3.59
C TRP A 29 4.47 13.14 4.49
N LEU A 30 3.79 13.59 5.55
CA LEU A 30 4.36 14.48 6.54
C LEU A 30 5.61 13.89 7.21
N CYS A 31 5.54 12.61 7.59
CA CYS A 31 6.71 11.89 8.13
C CYS A 31 7.87 11.90 7.13
N THR A 32 7.63 11.60 5.84
CA THR A 32 8.65 11.64 4.79
C THR A 32 9.29 13.01 4.66
N LEU A 33 8.50 14.09 4.65
CA LEU A 33 9.01 15.47 4.58
C LEU A 33 9.89 15.82 5.78
N LEU A 34 9.52 15.38 6.98
CA LEU A 34 10.31 15.58 8.20
C LEU A 34 11.65 14.83 8.11
N LEU A 35 11.63 13.57 7.65
CA LEU A 35 12.84 12.77 7.47
C LEU A 35 13.80 13.41 6.45
N GLN A 36 13.28 13.92 5.33
CA GLN A 36 14.03 14.64 4.29
C GLN A 36 14.68 15.94 4.79
N ARG A 37 14.20 16.50 5.91
CA ARG A 37 14.77 17.69 6.56
C ARG A 37 15.67 17.38 7.75
N GLY A 38 15.99 16.11 7.99
CA GLY A 38 16.87 15.72 9.10
C GLY A 38 16.16 15.59 10.45
N TYR A 39 14.83 15.71 10.50
CA TYR A 39 14.10 15.47 11.74
C TYR A 39 14.07 13.98 12.07
N ARG A 40 14.16 13.68 13.37
CA ARG A 40 14.01 12.33 13.91
C ARG A 40 12.54 12.07 14.24
N VAL A 41 12.02 10.94 13.77
CA VAL A 41 10.68 10.45 14.11
C VAL A 41 10.85 9.21 14.97
N GLU A 42 10.23 9.20 16.15
CA GLU A 42 10.38 8.12 17.13
C GLU A 42 9.04 7.59 17.60
N TYR A 43 9.03 6.30 17.94
CA TYR A 43 7.90 5.68 18.58
C TYR A 43 7.91 5.98 20.08
N CYS A 44 6.80 6.51 20.61
CA CYS A 44 6.60 6.75 22.03
C CYS A 44 5.54 5.78 22.58
N ALA A 45 5.94 4.80 23.38
CA ALA A 45 5.00 3.82 23.94
C ALA A 45 4.00 4.43 24.95
N ALA A 46 4.33 5.59 25.52
CA ALA A 46 3.49 6.31 26.49
C ALA A 46 2.51 7.29 25.82
N SER A 47 2.51 7.42 24.49
CA SER A 47 1.53 8.25 23.80
C SER A 47 0.20 7.51 23.67
N ASP A 48 -0.89 8.13 24.13
CA ASP A 48 -2.24 7.58 24.00
C ASP A 48 -2.92 8.05 22.70
N ALA A 49 -3.54 7.12 21.99
CA ALA A 49 -4.39 7.40 20.84
C ALA A 49 -5.61 6.46 20.84
N LEU A 50 -6.81 7.04 20.71
CA LEU A 50 -8.04 6.28 20.52
C LEU A 50 -8.34 6.17 19.03
N THR A 51 -8.40 4.94 18.50
CA THR A 51 -8.78 4.68 17.11
C THR A 51 -9.86 3.60 17.05
N TYR A 52 -10.71 3.69 16.04
CA TYR A 52 -11.78 2.72 15.79
C TYR A 52 -11.35 1.77 14.68
N ALA A 53 -11.52 0.47 14.92
CA ALA A 53 -11.28 -0.54 13.90
C ALA A 53 -12.50 -0.64 12.96
N PRO A 54 -12.30 -0.90 11.66
CA PRO A 54 -13.42 -1.10 10.75
C PRO A 54 -14.21 -2.34 11.15
N GLU A 55 -15.52 -2.20 11.38
CA GLU A 55 -16.41 -3.31 11.71
C GLU A 55 -17.10 -3.90 10.48
N GLY A 56 -17.16 -3.14 9.38
CA GLY A 56 -17.77 -3.54 8.12
C GLY A 56 -16.76 -3.73 6.99
N PHE A 57 -17.06 -4.66 6.08
CA PHE A 57 -16.21 -4.93 4.92
C PHE A 57 -16.02 -3.70 4.02
N ASN A 58 -17.06 -2.88 3.83
CA ASN A 58 -16.98 -1.66 3.02
C ASN A 58 -15.94 -0.68 3.58
N GLU A 59 -15.97 -0.44 4.90
CA GLU A 59 -15.02 0.44 5.57
C GLU A 59 -13.60 -0.12 5.48
N PHE A 60 -13.43 -1.41 5.79
CA PHE A 60 -12.16 -2.10 5.68
C PHE A 60 -11.57 -2.00 4.26
N PHE A 61 -12.38 -2.27 3.23
CA PHE A 61 -11.94 -2.25 1.84
C PHE A 61 -11.54 -0.85 1.39
N ASN A 62 -12.33 0.18 1.74
CA ASN A 62 -11.99 1.56 1.42
C ASN A 62 -10.74 2.06 2.16
N GLN A 63 -10.51 1.63 3.41
CA GLN A 63 -9.25 1.91 4.11
C GLN A 63 -8.06 1.30 3.35
N ARG A 64 -8.15 0.04 2.92
CA ARG A 64 -7.08 -0.63 2.17
C ARG A 64 -6.79 0.03 0.81
N ARG A 65 -7.84 0.45 0.09
CA ARG A 65 -7.72 1.18 -1.18
C ARG A 65 -6.98 2.49 -1.05
N ARG A 66 -7.12 3.16 0.10
CA ARG A 66 -6.42 4.41 0.40
C ARG A 66 -4.97 4.16 0.81
N TRP A 67 -4.76 3.22 1.73
CA TRP A 67 -3.47 3.05 2.41
C TRP A 67 -2.40 2.36 1.56
N ILE A 68 -2.79 1.38 0.74
CA ILE A 68 -1.79 0.62 -0.05
C ILE A 68 -1.10 1.52 -1.07
N PRO A 69 -1.84 2.27 -1.93
CA PRO A 69 -1.20 3.15 -2.90
C PRO A 69 -0.39 4.27 -2.26
N SER A 70 -0.90 4.89 -1.19
CA SER A 70 -0.21 5.98 -0.50
C SER A 70 1.06 5.52 0.21
N THR A 71 1.07 4.29 0.74
CA THR A 71 2.29 3.68 1.30
C THR A 71 3.35 3.47 0.23
N LEU A 72 2.97 2.91 -0.93
CA LEU A 72 3.91 2.69 -2.04
C LEU A 72 4.48 4.01 -2.56
N ALA A 73 3.64 5.02 -2.76
CA ALA A 73 4.07 6.34 -3.23
C ALA A 73 5.06 7.00 -2.27
N ASN A 74 4.80 6.97 -0.96
CA ASN A 74 5.69 7.54 0.04
C ASN A 74 7.01 6.79 0.20
N ILE A 75 7.01 5.45 0.08
CA ILE A 75 8.26 4.68 0.06
C ILE A 75 9.08 5.02 -1.19
N ILE A 76 8.44 5.12 -2.37
CA ILE A 76 9.13 5.49 -3.61
C ILE A 76 9.75 6.89 -3.49
N ASP A 77 9.01 7.87 -2.97
CA ASP A 77 9.50 9.25 -2.77
C ASP A 77 10.73 9.27 -1.83
N LEU A 78 10.66 8.55 -0.70
CA LEU A 78 11.79 8.40 0.21
C LEU A 78 13.01 7.73 -0.45
N LEU A 79 12.77 6.69 -1.26
CA LEU A 79 13.84 5.97 -1.97
C LEU A 79 14.44 6.79 -3.10
N GLN A 80 13.70 7.71 -3.73
CA GLN A 80 14.24 8.61 -4.75
C GLN A 80 15.19 9.66 -4.14
N ASP A 81 14.88 10.16 -2.94
CA ASP A 81 15.69 11.17 -2.24
C ASP A 81 16.67 10.57 -1.20
N TYR A 82 16.89 9.25 -1.22
CA TYR A 82 17.62 8.55 -0.16
C TYR A 82 19.02 9.10 0.14
N LYS A 83 19.73 9.60 -0.89
CA LYS A 83 21.08 10.18 -0.72
C LYS A 83 21.04 11.45 0.12
N ASN A 84 20.07 12.32 -0.15
CA ASN A 84 19.87 13.54 0.63
C ASN A 84 19.46 13.17 2.07
N VAL A 85 18.51 12.25 2.23
CA VAL A 85 18.02 11.81 3.54
C VAL A 85 19.17 11.27 4.41
N ILE A 86 20.02 10.39 3.88
CA ILE A 86 21.17 9.85 4.64
C ILE A 86 22.19 10.95 4.99
N ASN A 87 22.41 11.91 4.09
CA ASN A 87 23.38 12.99 4.32
C ASN A 87 22.91 14.00 5.38
N VAL A 88 21.60 14.28 5.43
CA VAL A 88 21.02 15.30 6.30
C VAL A 88 20.51 14.70 7.62
N ASN A 89 20.15 13.42 7.64
CA ASN A 89 19.54 12.75 8.79
C ASN A 89 20.43 11.63 9.35
N GLU A 90 21.16 11.91 10.42
CA GLU A 90 22.02 10.93 11.09
C GLU A 90 21.24 9.73 11.67
N SER A 91 19.92 9.86 11.87
CA SER A 91 19.07 8.76 12.37
C SER A 91 18.71 7.74 11.28
N ILE A 92 18.93 8.06 10.00
CA ILE A 92 18.61 7.20 8.87
C ILE A 92 19.87 6.62 8.25
N SER A 93 20.02 5.30 8.36
CA SER A 93 21.16 4.56 7.80
C SER A 93 20.88 4.03 6.39
N ILE A 94 21.94 3.69 5.66
CA ILE A 94 21.82 2.98 4.37
C ILE A 94 21.09 1.63 4.53
N TRP A 95 21.23 0.95 5.67
CA TRP A 95 20.54 -0.31 5.95
C TRP A 95 19.03 -0.12 6.08
N TYR A 96 18.59 1.01 6.64
CA TYR A 96 17.17 1.36 6.65
C TYR A 96 16.63 1.57 5.23
N ILE A 97 17.38 2.25 4.36
CA ILE A 97 17.00 2.41 2.95
C ILE A 97 16.91 1.06 2.23
N VAL A 98 17.86 0.15 2.46
CA VAL A 98 17.81 -1.22 1.93
C VAL A 98 16.57 -1.95 2.43
N TYR A 99 16.24 -1.83 3.72
CA TYR A 99 15.02 -2.40 4.27
C TYR A 99 13.76 -1.85 3.58
N GLN A 100 13.66 -0.54 3.36
CA GLN A 100 12.54 0.07 2.64
C GLN A 100 12.43 -0.44 1.19
N CYS A 101 13.55 -0.66 0.51
CA CYS A 101 13.57 -1.27 -0.82
C CYS A 101 13.04 -2.72 -0.79
N ILE A 102 13.47 -3.54 0.17
CA ILE A 102 12.97 -4.90 0.34
C ILE A 102 11.46 -4.90 0.62
N MET A 103 10.97 -3.98 1.46
CA MET A 103 9.55 -3.84 1.75
C MET A 103 8.73 -3.47 0.51
N LEU A 104 9.26 -2.57 -0.34
CA LEU A 104 8.63 -2.20 -1.60
C LEU A 104 8.54 -3.41 -2.55
N VAL A 105 9.65 -4.12 -2.77
CA VAL A 105 9.70 -5.30 -3.64
C VAL A 105 8.77 -6.39 -3.11
N SER A 106 8.80 -6.66 -1.80
CA SER A 106 7.95 -7.69 -1.18
C SER A 106 6.46 -7.37 -1.34
N SER A 107 6.08 -6.09 -1.25
CA SER A 107 4.69 -5.66 -1.43
C SER A 107 4.18 -5.87 -2.86
N VAL A 108 5.06 -5.78 -3.86
CA VAL A 108 4.73 -6.05 -5.27
C VAL A 108 4.70 -7.54 -5.55
N VAL A 109 5.63 -8.32 -4.98
CA VAL A 109 5.75 -9.77 -5.20
C VAL A 109 4.67 -10.57 -4.46
N GLY A 110 4.28 -10.14 -3.26
CA GLY A 110 3.36 -10.87 -2.37
C GLY A 110 2.07 -11.35 -3.02
N PRO A 111 1.30 -10.50 -3.73
CA PRO A 111 0.10 -10.94 -4.43
C PRO A 111 0.36 -12.04 -5.48
N GLY A 112 1.48 -11.94 -6.19
CA GLY A 112 1.91 -12.96 -7.17
C GLY A 112 2.25 -14.29 -6.52
N THR A 113 2.91 -14.26 -5.35
CA THR A 113 3.21 -15.47 -4.57
C THR A 113 1.93 -16.18 -4.11
N ILE A 114 0.96 -15.43 -3.58
CA ILE A 114 -0.34 -16.00 -3.15
C ILE A 114 -1.08 -16.60 -4.35
N PHE A 115 -1.07 -15.90 -5.49
CA PHE A 115 -1.68 -16.40 -6.72
C PHE A 115 -1.08 -17.74 -7.15
N LEU A 116 0.25 -17.85 -7.21
CA LEU A 116 0.93 -19.09 -7.56
C LEU A 116 0.69 -20.20 -6.53
N MET A 117 0.61 -19.84 -5.24
CA MET A 117 0.29 -20.80 -4.18
C MET A 117 -1.11 -21.41 -4.38
N VAL A 118 -2.11 -20.62 -4.78
CA VAL A 118 -3.46 -21.13 -5.08
C VAL A 118 -3.46 -22.03 -6.32
N VAL A 119 -2.73 -21.66 -7.37
CA VAL A 119 -2.57 -22.50 -8.57
C VAL A 119 -1.95 -23.86 -8.21
N GLY A 120 -0.87 -23.86 -7.42
CA GLY A 120 -0.22 -25.08 -6.96
C GLY A 120 -1.13 -25.93 -6.08
N ALA A 121 -1.86 -25.30 -5.15
CA ALA A 121 -2.82 -26.00 -4.29
C ALA A 121 -3.92 -26.69 -5.09
N LEU A 122 -4.47 -26.05 -6.13
CA LEU A 122 -5.50 -26.64 -6.99
C LEU A 122 -4.96 -27.80 -7.84
N SER A 123 -3.78 -27.64 -8.45
CA SER A 123 -3.16 -28.69 -9.25
C SER A 123 -2.92 -29.96 -8.41
N ILE A 124 -2.38 -29.81 -7.20
CA ILE A 124 -2.12 -30.94 -6.29
C ILE A 124 -3.43 -31.57 -5.78
N SER A 125 -4.38 -30.75 -5.33
CA SER A 125 -5.60 -31.24 -4.68
C SER A 125 -6.53 -31.98 -5.66
N PHE A 126 -6.64 -31.50 -6.90
CA PHE A 126 -7.52 -32.07 -7.91
C PHE A 126 -6.79 -32.93 -8.95
N ASN A 127 -5.46 -33.07 -8.82
CA ASN A 127 -4.61 -33.83 -9.75
C ASN A 127 -4.79 -33.38 -11.21
N ILE A 128 -4.97 -32.07 -11.41
CA ILE A 128 -5.13 -31.45 -12.73
C ILE A 128 -3.80 -30.87 -13.21
N ASP A 129 -3.64 -30.82 -14.54
CA ASP A 129 -2.46 -30.21 -15.17
C ASP A 129 -2.26 -28.76 -14.70
N THR A 130 -1.00 -28.39 -14.46
CA THR A 130 -0.64 -27.07 -13.94
C THR A 130 -1.06 -25.94 -14.87
N ALA A 131 -1.02 -26.13 -16.19
CA ALA A 131 -1.47 -25.11 -17.14
C ALA A 131 -3.00 -24.93 -17.07
N LEU A 132 -3.75 -26.02 -16.89
CA LEU A 132 -5.20 -25.96 -16.68
C LEU A 132 -5.54 -25.27 -15.35
N ALA A 133 -4.85 -25.60 -14.26
CA ALA A 133 -5.01 -24.93 -12.95
C ALA A 133 -4.70 -23.44 -13.06
N LEU A 134 -3.63 -23.07 -13.76
CA LEU A 134 -3.27 -21.68 -14.01
C LEU A 134 -4.39 -20.93 -14.74
N PHE A 135 -4.94 -21.53 -15.80
CA PHE A 135 -6.05 -20.93 -16.54
C PHE A 135 -7.29 -20.73 -15.65
N ILE A 136 -7.66 -21.75 -14.86
CA ILE A 136 -8.81 -21.71 -13.95
C ILE A 136 -8.69 -20.59 -12.91
N VAL A 137 -7.50 -20.35 -12.34
CA VAL A 137 -7.27 -19.28 -11.35
C VAL A 137 -7.16 -17.91 -12.01
N THR A 138 -6.53 -17.84 -13.19
CA THR A 138 -6.34 -16.57 -13.91
C THR A 138 -7.67 -15.96 -14.35
N LEU A 139 -8.62 -16.78 -14.77
CA LEU A 139 -9.91 -16.33 -15.30
C LEU A 139 -10.72 -15.44 -14.32
N PRO A 140 -11.00 -15.84 -13.06
CA PRO A 140 -11.71 -14.99 -12.12
C PRO A 140 -10.90 -13.76 -11.70
N VAL A 141 -9.57 -13.88 -11.59
CA VAL A 141 -8.69 -12.75 -11.22
C VAL A 141 -8.71 -11.67 -12.32
N THR A 142 -8.53 -12.06 -13.57
CA THR A 142 -8.55 -11.14 -14.72
C THR A 142 -9.92 -10.51 -14.91
N LEU A 143 -11.00 -11.28 -14.77
CA LEU A 143 -12.37 -10.75 -14.78
C LEU A 143 -12.57 -9.69 -13.69
N PHE A 144 -12.13 -9.98 -12.47
CA PHE A 144 -12.21 -9.03 -11.36
C PHE A 144 -11.40 -7.75 -11.63
N CYS A 145 -10.18 -7.86 -12.15
CA CYS A 145 -9.37 -6.72 -12.54
C CYS A 145 -10.06 -5.86 -13.61
N LEU A 146 -10.62 -6.47 -14.66
CA LEU A 146 -11.35 -5.75 -15.71
C LEU A 146 -12.59 -5.04 -15.14
N LEU A 147 -13.33 -5.68 -14.24
CA LEU A 147 -14.46 -5.06 -13.56
C LEU A 147 -14.04 -3.86 -12.72
N CYS A 148 -12.89 -3.92 -12.05
CA CYS A 148 -12.33 -2.78 -11.31
C CYS A 148 -11.92 -1.61 -12.22
N PHE A 149 -11.55 -1.85 -13.48
CA PHE A 149 -11.23 -0.77 -14.43
C PHE A 149 -12.47 -0.07 -14.98
N VAL A 150 -13.59 -0.78 -15.11
CA VAL A 150 -14.81 -0.25 -15.77
C VAL A 150 -15.87 0.21 -14.77
N SER A 151 -15.93 -0.39 -13.58
CA SER A 151 -17.03 -0.19 -12.64
C SER A 151 -16.75 0.93 -11.64
N ASP A 152 -17.81 1.61 -11.21
CA ASP A 152 -17.76 2.59 -10.13
C ASP A 152 -17.34 1.95 -8.79
N SER A 153 -16.75 2.76 -7.91
CA SER A 153 -16.24 2.34 -6.60
C SER A 153 -17.25 1.55 -5.76
N GLU A 154 -18.55 1.89 -5.81
CA GLU A 154 -19.58 1.16 -5.07
C GLU A 154 -19.80 -0.26 -5.61
N LYS A 155 -19.82 -0.44 -6.93
CA LYS A 155 -19.94 -1.75 -7.57
C LYS A 155 -18.72 -2.63 -7.29
N GLN A 156 -17.52 -2.03 -7.24
CA GLN A 156 -16.29 -2.72 -6.87
C GLN A 156 -16.36 -3.27 -5.43
N VAL A 157 -16.84 -2.45 -4.49
CA VAL A 157 -17.01 -2.85 -3.07
C VAL A 157 -18.06 -3.96 -2.94
N ILE A 158 -19.18 -3.85 -3.64
CA ILE A 158 -20.24 -4.88 -3.61
C ILE A 158 -19.69 -6.20 -4.14
N LEU A 159 -18.99 -6.18 -5.27
CA LEU A 159 -18.39 -7.37 -5.87
C LEU A 159 -17.34 -8.01 -4.94
N SER A 160 -16.45 -7.20 -4.36
CA SER A 160 -15.44 -7.72 -3.43
C SER A 160 -16.06 -8.25 -2.14
N SER A 161 -17.21 -7.70 -1.70
CA SER A 161 -17.97 -8.23 -0.57
C SER A 161 -18.49 -9.64 -0.84
N TYR A 162 -18.95 -9.93 -2.07
CA TYR A 162 -19.38 -11.28 -2.44
C TYR A 162 -18.21 -12.27 -2.40
N CYS A 163 -17.03 -11.89 -2.89
CA CYS A 163 -15.83 -12.72 -2.79
C CYS A 163 -15.40 -12.97 -1.32
N PHE A 164 -15.56 -11.98 -0.44
CA PHE A 164 -15.20 -12.08 0.97
C PHE A 164 -16.19 -12.92 1.80
N LYS A 165 -17.49 -12.83 1.50
CA LYS A 165 -18.54 -13.56 2.22
C LYS A 165 -18.44 -15.09 2.11
N PHE A 166 -17.73 -15.62 1.10
CA PHE A 166 -17.46 -17.06 0.99
C PHE A 166 -16.42 -17.58 2.00
N SER A 167 -15.80 -16.70 2.79
CA SER A 167 -14.74 -17.04 3.75
C SER A 167 -15.15 -16.90 5.23
N SER A 168 -16.43 -16.68 5.54
CA SER A 168 -16.99 -16.58 6.90
C SER A 168 -18.12 -17.58 7.10
#